data_AF-A0A7L4ZQM0-F1
#
_entry.id   AF-A0A7L4ZQM0-F1
#
_cell.length_a   1.000
_cell.length_b   1.000
_cell.length_c   1.000
_cell.angle_alpha   90.00
_cell.angle_beta   90.00
_cell.angle_gamma   90.00
#
_symmetry.space_group_name_H-M   'P 1'
#
loop_
_entity.id
_entity.type
_entity.pdbx_description
1 polymer ?
#
loop_
_entity_poly.entity_id
_entity_poly.type
_entity_poly.pdbx_seq_one_letter_code
_entity_poly.pdbx_strand_id
1 'polypeptide(L)'
;MEHSKIEEAYNETFGGLTMFYRDCELNPYFISKYTKNQILQERGFTDVSTFAEGLSTNLRYAIASNKARDLTQINPNVKKYGFCIIQSSSHYKVLDIYKIGAQTQILLLHFDEKFTPVFSGTKSNIEENVIKKGRESFDKKLQMKPNVFLNEDEWKQRTQFPIGMSDAGDFFLASADKTSGEKMSNASTTEEAEIPKTTNVSEKPSNQRKEKKSFWKRLFG
;
A
#
# COMPACT_ATOMS: atom_id res chain seq x y z
N MET A 1 -10.67 10.72 16.21
CA MET A 1 -9.34 10.96 15.61
C MET A 1 -9.21 12.44 15.31
N GLU A 2 -8.06 13.06 15.60
CA GLU A 2 -7.88 14.50 15.38
C GLU A 2 -7.86 14.85 13.88
N HIS A 3 -8.53 15.94 13.51
CA HIS A 3 -8.62 16.41 12.12
C HIS A 3 -7.25 16.66 11.47
N SER A 4 -6.27 17.13 12.25
CA SER A 4 -4.88 17.35 11.82
C SER A 4 -4.23 16.07 11.29
N LYS A 5 -4.42 14.94 12.00
CA LYS A 5 -3.84 13.64 11.61
C LYS A 5 -4.44 13.08 10.33
N ILE A 6 -5.73 13.33 10.10
CA ILE A 6 -6.40 12.96 8.85
C ILE A 6 -5.85 13.81 7.71
N GLU A 7 -5.73 15.13 7.89
CA GLU A 7 -5.17 16.01 6.85
C GLU A 7 -3.71 15.65 6.50
N GLU A 8 -2.88 15.37 7.50
CA GLU A 8 -1.50 14.90 7.31
C GLU A 8 -1.45 13.58 6.52
N ALA A 9 -2.24 12.57 6.93
CA ALA A 9 -2.29 11.28 6.27
C ALA A 9 -2.64 11.40 4.78
N TYR A 10 -3.61 12.25 4.45
CA TYR A 10 -4.03 12.46 3.08
C TYR A 10 -2.99 13.20 2.26
N ASN A 11 -2.37 14.25 2.81
CA ASN A 11 -1.34 14.99 2.10
C ASN A 11 -0.10 14.12 1.82
N GLU A 12 0.36 13.35 2.82
CA GLU A 12 1.52 12.48 2.68
C GLU A 12 1.27 11.27 1.78
N THR A 13 0.05 10.74 1.75
CA THR A 13 -0.30 9.57 0.94
C THR A 13 -0.61 9.95 -0.51
N PHE A 14 -1.45 10.96 -0.73
CA PHE A 14 -1.94 11.31 -2.07
C PHE A 14 -1.07 12.34 -2.80
N GLY A 15 -0.18 13.07 -2.08
CA GLY A 15 0.75 14.01 -2.69
C GLY A 15 1.74 13.30 -3.62
N GLY A 16 1.68 13.55 -4.93
CA GLY A 16 2.57 12.92 -5.91
C GLY A 16 2.26 11.45 -6.20
N LEU A 17 1.05 11.00 -5.86
CA LEU A 17 0.60 9.63 -6.09
C LEU A 17 0.61 9.27 -7.58
N THR A 18 1.22 8.14 -7.93
CA THR A 18 1.21 7.57 -9.28
C THR A 18 0.97 6.06 -9.22
N MET A 19 0.77 5.42 -10.37
CA MET A 19 0.46 3.99 -10.48
C MET A 19 1.69 3.19 -10.89
N PHE A 20 1.92 2.09 -10.17
CA PHE A 20 2.89 1.05 -10.47
C PHE A 20 2.18 -0.30 -10.59
N TYR A 21 2.84 -1.28 -11.20
CA TYR A 21 2.21 -2.53 -11.57
C TYR A 21 3.10 -3.72 -11.26
N ARG A 22 2.49 -4.79 -10.74
CA ARG A 22 3.13 -6.08 -10.54
C ARG A 22 2.20 -7.16 -11.07
N ASP A 23 2.60 -7.76 -12.17
CA ASP A 23 1.89 -8.88 -12.77
C ASP A 23 2.49 -10.18 -12.24
N CYS A 24 1.64 -11.13 -11.87
CA CYS A 24 2.05 -12.48 -11.51
C CYS A 24 0.97 -13.51 -11.83
N GLU A 25 1.39 -14.75 -11.96
CA GLU A 25 0.48 -15.90 -12.00
C GLU A 25 0.38 -16.43 -10.57
N LEU A 26 -0.83 -16.39 -9.99
CA LEU A 26 -1.04 -16.79 -8.60
C LEU A 26 -2.17 -17.80 -8.50
N ASN A 27 -2.03 -18.79 -7.62
CA ASN A 27 -3.12 -19.74 -7.39
C ASN A 27 -4.41 -18.98 -7.01
N PRO A 28 -5.57 -19.26 -7.67
CA PRO A 28 -6.84 -18.61 -7.36
C PRO A 28 -7.24 -18.65 -5.88
N TYR A 29 -6.79 -19.68 -5.15
CA TYR A 29 -6.92 -19.76 -3.69
C TYR A 29 -6.35 -18.53 -2.99
N PHE A 30 -5.12 -18.11 -3.30
CA PHE A 30 -4.51 -16.93 -2.69
C PHE A 30 -5.20 -15.64 -3.13
N ILE A 31 -5.58 -15.53 -4.41
CA ILE A 31 -6.33 -14.36 -4.91
C ILE A 31 -7.64 -14.19 -4.13
N SER A 32 -8.34 -15.29 -3.83
CA SER A 32 -9.62 -15.26 -3.12
C SER A 32 -9.55 -14.79 -1.67
N LYS A 33 -8.36 -14.80 -1.06
CA LYS A 33 -8.17 -14.37 0.33
C LYS A 33 -8.18 -12.85 0.49
N TYR A 34 -7.88 -12.10 -0.56
CA TYR A 34 -7.90 -10.64 -0.50
C TYR A 34 -9.34 -10.12 -0.38
N THR A 35 -9.54 -9.15 0.51
CA THR A 35 -10.85 -8.49 0.68
C THR A 35 -10.72 -6.98 0.56
N LYS A 36 -11.77 -6.30 0.07
CA LYS A 36 -11.75 -4.84 -0.03
C LYS A 36 -11.67 -4.20 1.36
N ASN A 37 -10.93 -3.10 1.45
CA ASN A 37 -10.57 -2.37 2.67
C ASN A 37 -9.64 -3.13 3.62
N GLN A 38 -9.15 -4.31 3.23
CA GLN A 38 -8.14 -5.01 4.00
C GLN A 38 -6.84 -4.19 4.06
N ILE A 39 -6.25 -4.12 5.26
CA ILE A 39 -4.89 -3.61 5.45
C ILE A 39 -3.92 -4.78 5.33
N LEU A 40 -2.90 -4.59 4.50
CA LEU A 40 -1.82 -5.53 4.25
C LEU A 40 -0.51 -4.91 4.74
N GLN A 41 0.39 -5.77 5.21
CA GLN A 41 1.78 -5.41 5.44
C GLN A 41 2.65 -6.32 4.57
N GLU A 42 3.46 -5.76 3.68
CA GLU A 42 4.47 -6.51 2.94
C GLU A 42 5.81 -6.43 3.68
N ARG A 43 6.38 -7.58 4.05
CA ARG A 43 7.62 -7.64 4.82
C ARG A 43 8.84 -7.41 3.95
N GLY A 44 8.81 -7.87 2.70
CA GLY A 44 9.90 -7.68 1.73
C GLY A 44 9.80 -6.37 0.95
N PHE A 45 10.77 -6.13 0.07
CA PHE A 45 10.62 -5.10 -0.94
C PHE A 45 9.49 -5.46 -1.90
N THR A 46 8.72 -4.46 -2.33
CA THR A 46 7.74 -4.67 -3.39
C THR A 46 8.36 -4.26 -4.72
N ASP A 47 8.77 -5.25 -5.49
CA ASP A 47 9.25 -5.07 -6.87
C ASP A 47 8.07 -4.73 -7.79
N VAL A 48 8.15 -3.60 -8.49
CA VAL A 48 7.09 -3.08 -9.35
C VAL A 48 7.63 -2.50 -10.64
N SER A 49 6.79 -2.45 -11.67
CA SER A 49 7.06 -1.81 -12.95
C SER A 49 6.27 -0.50 -13.10
N THR A 50 6.83 0.45 -13.84
CA THR A 50 6.10 1.61 -14.35
C THR A 50 5.26 1.29 -15.60
N PHE A 51 5.44 0.12 -16.21
CA PHE A 51 4.70 -0.29 -17.40
C PHE A 51 3.40 -1.01 -17.03
N ALA A 52 2.33 -0.60 -17.69
CA ALA A 52 1.05 -1.29 -17.69
C ALA A 52 0.59 -1.48 -19.12
N GLU A 53 0.84 -2.65 -19.68
CA GLU A 53 0.34 -3.08 -20.99
C GLU A 53 -0.62 -4.26 -20.79
N GLY A 54 -0.80 -5.11 -21.80
CA GLY A 54 -1.61 -6.31 -21.69
C GLY A 54 -1.20 -7.18 -20.51
N LEU A 55 -2.17 -7.85 -19.89
CA LEU A 55 -1.91 -8.82 -18.85
C LEU A 55 -1.91 -10.22 -19.50
N SER A 56 -0.85 -10.97 -19.29
CA SER A 56 -0.71 -12.37 -19.76
C SER A 56 -0.98 -13.39 -18.65
N THR A 57 -0.91 -12.96 -17.39
CA THR A 57 -1.16 -13.78 -16.21
C THR A 57 -2.60 -13.60 -15.70
N ASN A 58 -2.93 -14.29 -14.62
CA ASN A 58 -4.24 -14.19 -13.99
C ASN A 58 -4.40 -13.03 -12.99
N LEU A 59 -3.29 -12.40 -12.56
CA LEU A 59 -3.30 -11.35 -11.54
C LEU A 59 -2.39 -10.16 -11.89
N ARG A 60 -2.92 -8.96 -11.66
CA ARG A 60 -2.19 -7.69 -11.60
C ARG A 60 -2.43 -7.01 -10.26
N TYR A 61 -1.37 -6.69 -9.53
CA TYR A 61 -1.43 -5.66 -8.50
C TYR A 61 -1.21 -4.30 -9.16
N ALA A 62 -2.23 -3.45 -9.12
CA ALA A 62 -2.11 -2.04 -9.47
C ALA A 62 -1.89 -1.26 -8.17
N ILE A 63 -0.76 -0.59 -8.02
CA ILE A 63 -0.31 -0.02 -6.75
C ILE A 63 -0.19 1.49 -6.89
N ALA A 64 -1.06 2.21 -6.20
CA ALA A 64 -0.97 3.66 -6.08
C ALA A 64 0.05 4.00 -4.99
N SER A 65 1.16 4.65 -5.36
CA SER A 65 2.24 5.02 -4.42
C SER A 65 2.94 6.30 -4.86
N ASN A 66 3.49 7.05 -3.89
CA ASN A 66 4.40 8.17 -4.11
C ASN A 66 5.82 7.88 -3.57
N LYS A 67 6.08 6.64 -3.13
CA LYS A 67 7.37 6.26 -2.49
C LYS A 67 8.23 5.32 -3.32
N ALA A 68 7.74 4.82 -4.47
CA ALA A 68 8.55 3.93 -5.30
C ALA A 68 9.83 4.63 -5.79
N ARG A 69 10.94 3.89 -5.86
CA ARG A 69 12.24 4.37 -6.30
C ARG A 69 12.66 3.65 -7.57
N ASP A 70 12.98 4.43 -8.60
CA ASP A 70 13.49 3.94 -9.87
C ASP A 70 14.92 3.39 -9.70
N LEU A 71 15.14 2.14 -10.09
CA LEU A 71 16.44 1.47 -9.97
C LEU A 71 17.34 1.65 -11.20
N THR A 72 16.86 2.26 -12.27
CA THR A 72 17.63 2.44 -13.52
C THR A 72 18.88 3.29 -13.34
N GLN A 73 18.90 4.19 -12.36
CA GLN A 73 20.08 4.98 -12.02
C GLN A 73 21.19 4.15 -11.35
N ILE A 74 20.82 3.05 -10.69
CA ILE A 74 21.75 2.14 -10.01
C ILE A 74 22.17 1.01 -10.94
N ASN A 75 21.22 0.45 -11.70
CA ASN A 75 21.46 -0.59 -12.68
C ASN A 75 20.71 -0.27 -13.99
N PRO A 76 21.37 0.32 -15.00
CA PRO A 76 20.72 0.67 -16.27
C PRO A 76 20.08 -0.52 -16.99
N ASN A 77 20.55 -1.75 -16.76
CA ASN A 77 20.02 -2.94 -17.41
C ASN A 77 18.57 -3.26 -17.02
N VAL A 78 18.09 -2.76 -15.87
CA VAL A 78 16.70 -3.01 -15.43
C VAL A 78 15.69 -2.04 -16.05
N LYS A 79 16.15 -1.08 -16.87
CA LYS A 79 15.28 -0.13 -17.57
C LYS A 79 14.26 -0.81 -18.47
N LYS A 80 14.60 -1.97 -19.04
CA LYS A 80 13.67 -2.78 -19.85
C LYS A 80 12.42 -3.23 -19.10
N TYR A 81 12.48 -3.30 -17.76
CA TYR A 81 11.34 -3.64 -16.90
C TYR A 81 10.63 -2.40 -16.34
N GLY A 82 11.16 -1.18 -16.56
CA GLY A 82 10.68 0.01 -15.86
C GLY A 82 10.76 -0.14 -14.33
N PHE A 83 11.80 -0.83 -13.85
CA PHE A 83 11.88 -1.39 -12.50
C PHE A 83 11.98 -0.31 -11.43
N CYS A 84 11.00 -0.30 -10.52
CA CYS A 84 11.03 0.43 -9.27
C CYS A 84 10.86 -0.51 -8.08
N ILE A 85 11.28 -0.05 -6.90
CA ILE A 85 11.04 -0.74 -5.63
C ILE A 85 10.28 0.15 -4.65
N ILE A 86 9.37 -0.45 -3.89
CA ILE A 86 8.81 0.14 -2.67
C ILE A 86 9.48 -0.55 -1.47
N GLN A 87 9.82 0.22 -0.44
CA GLN A 87 10.57 -0.27 0.71
C GLN A 87 9.86 -1.42 1.46
N SER A 88 10.66 -2.22 2.15
CA SER A 88 10.21 -3.27 3.05
C SER A 88 9.35 -2.73 4.19
N SER A 89 8.51 -3.60 4.77
CA SER A 89 7.52 -3.25 5.79
C SER A 89 6.50 -2.21 5.32
N SER A 90 6.20 -2.21 4.01
CA SER A 90 5.22 -1.30 3.40
C SER A 90 3.79 -1.72 3.74
N HIS A 91 2.92 -0.72 3.93
CA HIS A 91 1.52 -0.94 4.27
C HIS A 91 0.63 -0.57 3.08
N TYR A 92 -0.36 -1.43 2.82
CA TYR A 92 -1.28 -1.26 1.71
C TYR A 92 -2.71 -1.40 2.18
N LYS A 93 -3.61 -0.60 1.59
CA LYS A 93 -5.05 -0.83 1.67
C LYS A 93 -5.52 -1.41 0.35
N VAL A 94 -6.25 -2.52 0.38
CA VAL A 94 -6.94 -3.06 -0.79
C VAL A 94 -8.13 -2.13 -1.09
N LEU A 95 -7.98 -1.24 -2.06
CA LEU A 95 -9.06 -0.33 -2.45
C LEU A 95 -10.15 -1.07 -3.23
N ASP A 96 -9.73 -1.92 -4.17
CA ASP A 96 -10.66 -2.62 -5.05
C ASP A 96 -10.10 -3.95 -5.53
N ILE A 97 -11.01 -4.85 -5.87
CA ILE A 97 -10.73 -6.12 -6.53
C ILE A 97 -11.68 -6.18 -7.71
N TYR A 98 -11.12 -6.20 -8.92
CA TYR A 98 -11.87 -6.09 -10.17
C TYR A 98 -11.46 -7.22 -11.11
N LYS A 99 -12.43 -7.98 -11.59
CA LYS A 99 -12.20 -9.20 -12.37
C LYS A 99 -12.91 -9.14 -13.72
N ILE A 100 -12.19 -9.50 -14.77
CA ILE A 100 -12.67 -9.60 -16.15
C ILE A 100 -12.26 -10.97 -16.68
N GLY A 101 -13.23 -11.86 -16.88
CA GLY A 101 -12.94 -13.25 -17.28
C GLY A 101 -12.06 -13.95 -16.25
N ALA A 102 -10.89 -14.45 -16.70
CA ALA A 102 -9.90 -15.11 -15.85
C ALA A 102 -8.94 -14.13 -15.13
N GLN A 103 -8.95 -12.86 -15.51
CA GLN A 103 -7.95 -11.88 -15.08
C GLN A 103 -8.47 -11.00 -13.96
N THR A 104 -7.65 -10.81 -12.93
CA THR A 104 -7.98 -10.03 -11.73
C THR A 104 -7.00 -8.88 -11.56
N GLN A 105 -7.52 -7.70 -11.25
CA GLN A 105 -6.74 -6.58 -10.73
C GLN A 105 -7.06 -6.40 -9.24
N ILE A 106 -6.02 -6.38 -8.42
CA ILE A 106 -6.09 -5.94 -7.02
C ILE A 106 -5.47 -4.54 -6.97
N LEU A 107 -6.29 -3.54 -6.65
CA LEU A 107 -5.87 -2.15 -6.53
C LEU A 107 -5.45 -1.87 -5.08
N LEU A 108 -4.19 -1.50 -4.88
CA LEU A 108 -3.60 -1.23 -3.59
C LEU A 108 -3.26 0.26 -3.45
N LEU A 109 -3.57 0.84 -2.29
CA LEU A 109 -3.08 2.16 -1.88
C LEU A 109 -1.92 1.96 -0.91
N HIS A 110 -0.72 2.40 -1.29
CA HIS A 110 0.43 2.42 -0.40
C HIS A 110 0.35 3.61 0.56
N PHE A 111 0.57 3.39 1.85
CA PHE A 111 0.59 4.44 2.88
C PHE A 111 1.61 4.11 3.97
N ASP A 112 2.04 5.13 4.73
CA ASP A 112 2.96 4.94 5.86
C ASP A 112 2.23 4.35 7.08
N GLU A 113 2.82 3.34 7.75
CA GLU A 113 2.21 2.57 8.86
C GLU A 113 1.54 3.44 9.93
N LYS A 114 2.13 4.61 10.25
CA LYS A 114 1.59 5.58 11.22
C LYS A 114 0.15 6.03 10.91
N PHE A 115 -0.28 5.90 9.65
CA PHE A 115 -1.61 6.24 9.18
C PHE A 115 -2.58 5.06 9.11
N THR A 116 -2.20 3.87 9.57
CA THR A 116 -3.09 2.70 9.64
C THR A 116 -4.42 3.02 10.32
N PRO A 117 -4.49 3.73 11.46
CA PRO A 117 -5.77 4.09 12.08
C PRO A 117 -6.68 4.94 11.17
N VAL A 118 -6.10 5.75 10.27
CA VAL A 118 -6.87 6.59 9.32
C VAL A 118 -7.43 5.71 8.22
N PHE A 119 -6.58 4.90 7.58
CA PHE A 119 -6.96 4.16 6.37
C PHE A 119 -7.75 2.88 6.64
N SER A 120 -7.67 2.30 7.85
CA SER A 120 -8.49 1.15 8.24
C SER A 120 -9.98 1.50 8.41
N GLY A 121 -10.30 2.73 8.83
CA GLY A 121 -11.67 3.14 9.16
C GLY A 121 -12.33 4.09 8.17
N THR A 122 -11.62 4.56 7.13
CA THR A 122 -12.15 5.58 6.22
C THR A 122 -12.43 5.03 4.83
N LYS A 123 -13.41 5.65 4.16
CA LYS A 123 -13.56 5.63 2.71
C LYS A 123 -13.68 7.10 2.29
N SER A 124 -13.04 7.48 1.20
CA SER A 124 -13.08 8.88 0.74
C SER A 124 -13.32 8.99 -0.75
N ASN A 125 -13.81 10.16 -1.15
CA ASN A 125 -14.00 10.49 -2.57
C ASN A 125 -12.68 10.39 -3.36
N ILE A 126 -11.53 10.59 -2.72
CA ILE A 126 -10.23 10.43 -3.37
C ILE A 126 -9.96 8.95 -3.67
N GLU A 127 -10.22 8.06 -2.71
CA GLU A 127 -10.10 6.61 -2.94
C GLU A 127 -11.02 6.15 -4.07
N GLU A 128 -12.28 6.61 -4.10
CA GLU A 128 -13.22 6.28 -5.19
C GLU A 128 -12.73 6.75 -6.56
N ASN A 129 -12.11 7.92 -6.64
CA ASN A 129 -11.50 8.40 -7.88
C ASN A 129 -10.30 7.54 -8.32
N VAL A 130 -9.49 7.07 -7.37
CA VAL A 130 -8.39 6.13 -7.65
C VAL A 130 -8.93 4.78 -8.14
N ILE A 131 -10.00 4.28 -7.53
CA ILE A 131 -10.71 3.05 -7.94
C ILE A 131 -11.21 3.19 -9.38
N LYS A 132 -11.95 4.27 -9.68
CA LYS A 132 -12.48 4.53 -11.02
C LYS A 132 -11.37 4.54 -12.07
N LYS A 133 -10.31 5.32 -11.85
CA LYS A 133 -9.16 5.39 -12.77
C LYS A 133 -8.44 4.05 -12.91
N GLY A 134 -8.32 3.28 -11.82
CA GLY A 134 -7.73 1.96 -11.81
C GLY A 134 -8.50 0.96 -12.69
N ARG A 135 -9.84 0.96 -12.61
CA ARG A 135 -10.69 0.10 -13.45
C ARG A 135 -10.64 0.52 -14.92
N GLU A 136 -10.83 1.81 -15.21
CA GLU A 136 -10.77 2.34 -16.58
C GLU A 136 -9.41 2.05 -17.25
N SER A 137 -8.32 2.14 -16.48
CA SER A 137 -6.99 1.74 -16.94
C SER A 137 -6.97 0.24 -17.26
N PHE A 138 -7.42 -0.61 -16.34
CA PHE A 138 -7.41 -2.05 -16.53
C PHE A 138 -8.20 -2.49 -17.77
N ASP A 139 -9.43 -2.00 -17.93
CA ASP A 139 -10.28 -2.30 -19.10
C ASP A 139 -9.55 -1.99 -20.41
N LYS A 140 -8.88 -0.83 -20.49
CA LYS A 140 -8.10 -0.42 -21.67
C LYS A 140 -6.86 -1.28 -21.87
N LYS A 141 -6.13 -1.58 -20.79
CA LYS A 141 -4.87 -2.32 -20.85
C LYS A 141 -5.04 -3.78 -21.23
N LEU A 142 -6.15 -4.42 -20.85
CA LEU A 142 -6.43 -5.79 -21.27
C LEU A 142 -6.62 -5.96 -22.79
N GLN A 143 -6.92 -4.88 -23.52
CA GLN A 143 -6.99 -4.89 -24.98
C GLN A 143 -5.63 -4.74 -25.66
N MET A 144 -4.55 -4.48 -24.89
CA MET A 144 -3.20 -4.31 -25.40
C MET A 144 -2.44 -5.65 -25.42
N LYS A 145 -1.39 -5.73 -26.23
CA LYS A 145 -0.44 -6.86 -26.15
C LYS A 145 0.34 -6.80 -24.83
N PRO A 146 0.64 -7.93 -24.18
CA PRO A 146 1.50 -7.96 -23.01
C PRO A 146 2.92 -7.48 -23.31
N ASN A 147 3.53 -6.82 -22.32
CA ASN A 147 4.93 -6.40 -22.41
C ASN A 147 5.84 -7.63 -22.48
N VAL A 148 6.73 -7.70 -23.47
CA VAL A 148 7.61 -8.86 -23.66
C VAL A 148 8.62 -9.01 -22.51
N PHE A 149 9.19 -7.91 -22.00
CA PHE A 149 10.19 -7.94 -20.94
C PHE A 149 9.58 -8.31 -19.59
N LEU A 150 8.38 -7.80 -19.26
CA LEU A 150 7.67 -8.22 -18.03
C LEU A 150 7.20 -9.69 -18.09
N ASN A 151 7.34 -10.35 -19.24
CA ASN A 151 7.04 -11.77 -19.40
C ASN A 151 8.27 -12.67 -19.41
N GLU A 152 9.47 -12.12 -19.28
CA GLU A 152 10.71 -12.90 -19.13
C GLU A 152 10.74 -13.60 -17.76
N ASP A 153 11.38 -14.76 -17.71
CA ASP A 153 11.42 -15.60 -16.51
C ASP A 153 12.07 -14.90 -15.32
N GLU A 154 13.09 -14.07 -15.55
CA GLU A 154 13.75 -13.28 -14.51
C GLU A 154 12.74 -12.36 -13.79
N TRP A 155 11.91 -11.63 -14.55
CA TRP A 155 10.93 -10.73 -13.96
C TRP A 155 9.81 -11.50 -13.27
N LYS A 156 9.30 -12.56 -13.90
CA LYS A 156 8.26 -13.43 -13.32
C LYS A 156 8.70 -14.04 -11.98
N GLN A 157 9.94 -14.49 -11.88
CA GLN A 157 10.48 -15.04 -10.63
C GLN A 157 10.54 -13.98 -9.52
N ARG A 158 10.82 -12.72 -9.85
CA ARG A 158 10.82 -11.62 -8.88
C ARG A 158 9.43 -11.30 -8.37
N THR A 159 8.42 -11.35 -9.24
CA THR A 159 7.07 -10.91 -8.92
C THR A 159 6.10 -12.01 -8.49
N GLN A 160 6.53 -13.29 -8.49
CA GLN A 160 5.65 -14.46 -8.30
C GLN A 160 4.91 -14.51 -6.96
N PHE A 161 5.45 -13.93 -5.89
CA PHE A 161 4.88 -14.03 -4.56
C PHE A 161 3.61 -13.16 -4.38
N PRO A 162 2.66 -13.53 -3.52
CA PRO A 162 1.55 -12.65 -3.16
C PRO A 162 2.03 -11.44 -2.33
N ILE A 163 1.33 -10.31 -2.41
CA ILE A 163 1.65 -9.13 -1.58
C ILE A 163 0.94 -9.24 -0.22
N GLY A 164 1.70 -9.10 0.86
CA GLY A 164 1.22 -9.05 2.23
C GLY A 164 0.85 -10.42 2.83
N MET A 165 1.23 -11.50 2.17
CA MET A 165 0.81 -12.87 2.47
C MET A 165 2.00 -13.83 2.37
N SER A 166 2.05 -14.83 3.25
CA SER A 166 3.04 -15.91 3.19
C SER A 166 2.70 -16.92 2.08
N ASP A 167 3.65 -17.81 1.78
CA ASP A 167 3.44 -18.91 0.82
C ASP A 167 2.39 -19.94 1.28
N ALA A 168 2.10 -20.00 2.59
CA ALA A 168 0.99 -20.78 3.14
C ALA A 168 -0.37 -20.07 2.98
N GLY A 169 -0.35 -18.80 2.58
CA GLY A 169 -1.51 -17.96 2.40
C GLY A 169 -1.97 -17.25 3.68
N ASP A 170 -1.10 -17.10 4.68
CA ASP A 170 -1.39 -16.35 5.89
C ASP A 170 -0.97 -14.88 5.69
N PHE A 171 -1.88 -13.94 5.96
CA PHE A 171 -1.53 -12.53 5.91
C PHE A 171 -0.54 -12.17 7.02
N PHE A 172 0.48 -11.39 6.70
CA PHE A 172 1.51 -11.00 7.67
C PHE A 172 0.97 -10.09 8.78
N LEU A 173 -0.04 -9.29 8.44
CA LEU A 173 -0.86 -8.57 9.40
C LEU A 173 -2.08 -9.44 9.73
N ALA A 174 -2.07 -10.07 10.90
CA ALA A 174 -3.25 -10.79 11.36
C ALA A 174 -4.38 -9.79 11.57
N SER A 175 -5.57 -10.09 11.02
CA SER A 175 -6.79 -9.37 11.41
C SER A 175 -6.94 -9.49 12.93
N ALA A 176 -6.94 -8.35 13.62
CA ALA A 176 -7.14 -8.26 15.06
C ALA A 176 -8.60 -8.63 15.42
N ASP A 177 -8.95 -9.90 15.23
CA ASP A 177 -10.20 -10.51 15.67
C ASP A 177 -9.94 -12.00 15.97
N LYS A 178 -9.22 -12.22 17.07
CA LYS A 178 -9.33 -13.42 17.93
C LYS A 178 -9.15 -12.98 19.38
N THR A 179 -10.09 -12.22 19.90
CA THR A 179 -10.13 -11.92 21.34
C THR A 179 -10.92 -13.01 22.05
N SER A 180 -10.25 -13.93 22.75
CA SER A 180 -10.55 -14.31 24.13
C SER A 180 -9.83 -15.60 24.56
N GLY A 181 -9.02 -15.48 25.63
CA GLY A 181 -8.94 -16.54 26.64
C GLY A 181 -7.66 -17.37 26.69
N GLU A 182 -6.58 -16.79 27.22
CA GLU A 182 -5.74 -17.52 28.18
C GLU A 182 -5.04 -16.52 29.09
N LYS A 183 -5.68 -16.26 30.25
CA LYS A 183 -4.99 -15.74 31.43
C LYS A 183 -4.31 -16.93 32.08
N MET A 184 -2.99 -16.86 32.26
CA MET A 184 -2.35 -17.60 33.33
C MET A 184 -1.52 -16.64 34.17
N SER A 185 -1.95 -16.56 35.42
CA SER A 185 -1.40 -15.82 36.54
C SER A 185 0.02 -16.27 36.89
N ASN A 186 0.83 -15.33 37.38
CA ASN A 186 1.33 -15.42 38.75
C ASN A 186 1.80 -14.05 39.25
N ALA A 187 1.42 -13.76 40.49
CA ALA A 187 1.73 -12.55 41.25
C ALA A 187 2.82 -12.85 42.28
N SER A 188 3.67 -11.85 42.61
CA SER A 188 4.10 -11.42 43.97
C SER A 188 5.22 -10.35 43.86
N THR A 189 4.95 -9.08 44.23
CA THR A 189 5.38 -8.32 45.45
C THR A 189 6.87 -7.93 45.48
N THR A 190 7.35 -6.73 45.87
CA THR A 190 6.89 -5.65 46.78
C THR A 190 7.75 -4.36 46.58
N GLU A 191 7.19 -3.18 46.92
CA GLU A 191 7.79 -1.99 47.60
C GLU A 191 9.02 -1.25 47.01
N GLU A 192 9.27 0.07 47.17
CA GLU A 192 8.54 1.32 47.45
C GLU A 192 9.57 2.49 47.24
N ALA A 193 9.09 3.74 47.30
CA ALA A 193 9.82 5.01 47.56
C ALA A 193 10.27 5.96 46.42
N GLU A 194 9.48 7.04 46.31
CA GLU A 194 9.79 8.50 46.35
C GLU A 194 10.55 9.29 45.24
N ILE A 195 10.04 10.52 45.04
CA ILE A 195 10.31 11.57 44.03
C ILE A 195 11.27 12.64 44.62
N PRO A 196 11.93 13.54 43.84
CA PRO A 196 11.26 14.79 43.41
C PRO A 196 11.73 15.44 42.07
N LYS A 197 10.75 16.07 41.39
CA LYS A 197 10.73 17.35 40.64
C LYS A 197 11.90 17.75 39.72
N THR A 198 11.59 18.17 38.49
CA THR A 198 11.81 19.57 38.01
C THR A 198 11.20 19.85 36.63
N THR A 199 10.84 21.12 36.47
CA THR A 199 10.22 21.90 35.39
C THR A 199 11.01 22.00 34.07
N ASN A 200 10.30 22.14 32.93
CA ASN A 200 10.36 23.33 32.05
C ASN A 200 9.51 23.11 30.76
N VAL A 201 8.48 23.94 30.55
CA VAL A 201 8.39 25.12 29.64
C VAL A 201 7.91 24.75 28.24
N SER A 202 6.73 25.31 27.91
CA SER A 202 6.08 25.29 26.61
C SER A 202 6.67 26.35 25.68
N GLU A 203 6.81 26.02 24.39
CA GLU A 203 6.79 27.03 23.33
C GLU A 203 5.90 26.55 22.17
N LYS A 204 4.95 27.41 21.78
CA LYS A 204 4.11 27.29 20.59
C LYS A 204 4.90 27.78 19.37
N PRO A 205 4.65 27.22 18.17
CA PRO A 205 4.74 27.99 16.95
C PRO A 205 3.37 28.41 16.43
N SER A 206 3.38 29.60 15.86
CA SER A 206 2.29 30.38 15.31
C SER A 206 1.87 29.95 13.90
N ASN A 207 0.61 30.27 13.59
CA ASN A 207 -0.08 30.13 12.31
C ASN A 207 0.71 30.61 11.09
N GLN A 208 0.80 29.77 10.05
CA GLN A 208 0.88 30.21 8.66
C GLN A 208 -0.15 29.47 7.80
N ARG A 209 -1.32 30.10 7.63
CA ARG A 209 -2.46 29.62 6.83
C ARG A 209 -2.43 30.30 5.46
N LYS A 210 -1.57 29.86 4.53
CA LYS A 210 -1.59 30.36 3.13
C LYS A 210 -1.46 29.32 2.01
N GLU A 211 -1.23 28.03 2.27
CA GLU A 211 -1.05 27.05 1.17
C GLU A 211 -2.29 26.24 0.79
N LYS A 212 -3.35 26.23 1.60
CA LYS A 212 -4.51 25.33 1.41
C LYS A 212 -5.22 25.48 0.05
N LYS A 213 -5.17 26.64 -0.63
CA LYS A 213 -5.85 26.82 -1.92
C LYS A 213 -5.09 26.25 -3.12
N SER A 214 -3.76 26.08 -3.02
CA SER A 214 -2.92 25.67 -4.16
C SER A 214 -2.88 24.14 -4.35
N PHE A 215 -2.91 23.39 -3.25
CA PHE A 215 -2.86 21.93 -3.26
C PHE A 215 -4.08 21.28 -3.92
N TRP A 216 -5.30 21.68 -3.54
CA TRP A 216 -6.55 21.12 -4.09
C TRP A 216 -6.74 21.44 -5.59
N LYS A 217 -6.25 22.59 -6.06
CA LYS A 217 -6.34 22.96 -7.48
C LYS A 217 -5.44 22.08 -8.37
N ARG A 218 -4.33 21.55 -7.86
CA ARG A 218 -3.44 20.64 -8.61
C ARG A 218 -3.94 19.20 -8.68
N LEU A 219 -4.80 18.79 -7.76
CA LEU A 219 -5.40 17.45 -7.72
C LEU A 219 -6.72 17.36 -8.49
N PHE A 220 -7.45 18.47 -8.63
CA PHE A 220 -8.82 18.50 -9.17
C PHE A 220 -9.09 19.57 -10.24
N GLY A 221 -8.07 20.32 -10.66
CA GLY A 221 -8.15 21.33 -11.71
C GLY A 221 -7.54 20.87 -13.03
#